data_AF-A0AAQ3RRH2-F1
#
_entry.id   AF-A0AAQ3RRH2-F1
#
_cell.length_a   1.000
_cell.length_b   1.000
_cell.length_c   1.000
_cell.angle_alpha   90.00
_cell.angle_beta   90.00
_cell.angle_gamma   90.00
#
_symmetry.space_group_name_H-M   'P 1'
#
loop_
_entity.id
_entity.type
_entity.pdbx_description
1 polymer ?
#
loop_
_entity_poly.entity_id
_entity_poly.type
_entity_poly.pdbx_seq_one_letter_code
_entity_poly.pdbx_strand_id
1 'polypeptide(L)'
;MKTLVQDDVLENSFNILRMFIRIYGPLAAPAMLAKHISEAEEKYECLLKSLDPHLSLNYQKRCAEAAKEGGKVSEHQFGTWTFPTVIQDEELYRLKLKSDIS
;
A
#
# COMPACT_ATOMS: atom_id res chain seq x y z
N MET A 1 -0.58 19.25 0.82
CA MET A 1 -0.76 17.92 0.23
C MET A 1 -1.42 17.05 1.30
N LYS A 2 -2.73 16.81 1.20
CA LYS A 2 -3.43 15.88 2.10
C LYS A 2 -2.98 14.47 1.75
N THR A 3 -2.67 13.65 2.74
CA THR A 3 -2.30 12.25 2.50
C THR A 3 -3.57 11.42 2.36
N LEU A 4 -3.60 10.46 1.42
CA LEU A 4 -4.77 9.62 1.15
C LEU A 4 -5.39 9.00 2.43
N VAL A 5 -4.56 8.65 3.40
CA VAL A 5 -5.00 8.12 4.70
C VAL A 5 -5.81 9.13 5.53
N GLN A 6 -5.52 10.44 5.42
CA GLN A 6 -6.32 11.47 6.09
C GLN A 6 -7.72 11.54 5.50
N ASP A 7 -7.82 11.56 4.18
CA ASP A 7 -9.11 11.59 3.48
C ASP A 7 -9.90 10.30 3.77
N ASP A 8 -9.24 9.14 3.77
CA ASP A 8 -9.86 7.86 4.14
C ASP A 8 -10.44 7.87 5.58
N VAL A 9 -9.75 8.50 6.54
CA VAL A 9 -10.25 8.63 7.92
C VAL A 9 -11.45 9.56 8.02
N LEU A 10 -11.50 10.61 7.20
CA LEU A 10 -12.59 11.59 7.18
C LEU A 10 -13.84 11.03 6.50
N GLU A 11 -13.67 10.39 5.35
CA GLU A 11 -14.75 9.76 4.57
C GLU A 11 -15.18 8.42 5.17
N ASN A 12 -14.45 7.95 6.18
CA ASN A 12 -14.59 6.60 6.73
C ASN A 12 -14.47 5.51 5.65
N SER A 13 -13.59 5.74 4.67
CA SER A 13 -13.28 4.82 3.57
C SER A 13 -12.41 3.67 4.04
N PHE A 14 -12.56 2.50 3.41
CA PHE A 14 -11.73 1.35 3.71
C PHE A 14 -10.27 1.62 3.34
N ASN A 15 -9.36 1.34 4.27
CA ASN A 15 -7.92 1.42 4.05
C ASN A 15 -7.19 0.29 4.81
N ILE A 16 -6.32 -0.43 4.12
CA ILE A 16 -5.61 -1.59 4.68
C ILE A 16 -4.70 -1.20 5.85
N LEU A 17 -4.00 -0.05 5.78
CA LEU A 17 -3.17 0.42 6.89
C LEU A 17 -4.04 0.73 8.12
N ARG A 18 -5.23 1.32 7.95
CA ARG A 18 -6.19 1.54 9.06
C ARG A 18 -6.59 0.22 9.72
N MET A 19 -6.84 -0.82 8.94
CA MET A 19 -7.12 -2.16 9.47
C MET A 19 -5.95 -2.73 10.27
N PHE A 20 -4.72 -2.61 9.76
CA PHE A 20 -3.52 -3.06 10.47
C PHE A 20 -3.29 -2.28 11.77
N ILE A 21 -3.57 -0.96 11.79
CA ILE A 21 -3.53 -0.14 13.02
C ILE A 21 -4.52 -0.67 14.06
N ARG A 22 -5.72 -1.08 13.66
CA ARG A 22 -6.73 -1.63 14.57
C ARG A 22 -6.33 -2.99 15.16
N ILE A 23 -5.60 -3.82 14.41
CA ILE A 23 -5.21 -5.17 14.84
C ILE A 23 -3.92 -5.14 15.67
N TYR A 24 -2.89 -4.42 15.19
CA TYR A 24 -1.53 -4.47 15.74
C TYR A 24 -1.15 -3.21 16.53
N GLY A 25 -1.99 -2.18 16.50
CA GLY A 25 -1.68 -0.87 17.07
C GLY A 25 -0.83 0.01 16.13
N PRO A 26 -0.81 1.33 16.36
CA PRO A 26 -0.20 2.29 15.44
C PRO A 26 1.31 2.17 15.31
N LEU A 27 1.99 1.65 16.35
CA LEU A 27 3.44 1.47 16.35
C LEU A 27 3.89 0.26 15.52
N ALA A 28 3.18 -0.86 15.64
CA ALA A 28 3.57 -2.11 14.97
C ALA A 28 2.95 -2.25 13.56
N ALA A 29 1.85 -1.56 13.28
CA ALA A 29 1.11 -1.71 12.02
C ALA A 29 1.94 -1.50 10.74
N PRO A 30 2.79 -0.46 10.61
CA PRO A 30 3.61 -0.30 9.40
C PRO A 30 4.58 -1.47 9.18
N ALA A 31 5.23 -1.94 10.25
CA ALA A 31 6.15 -3.07 10.17
C ALA A 31 5.43 -4.38 9.83
N MET A 32 4.27 -4.61 10.42
CA MET A 32 3.45 -5.79 10.12
C MET A 32 2.91 -5.77 8.70
N LEU A 33 2.49 -4.61 8.18
CA LEU A 33 2.04 -4.48 6.81
C LEU A 33 3.20 -4.65 5.81
N ALA A 34 4.36 -4.03 6.09
CA ALA A 34 5.56 -4.22 5.30
C ALA A 34 5.94 -5.70 5.19
N LYS A 35 5.91 -6.43 6.32
CA LYS A 35 6.14 -7.88 6.35
C LYS A 35 5.18 -8.64 5.42
N HIS A 36 3.87 -8.35 5.48
CA HIS A 36 2.88 -9.05 4.63
C HIS A 36 3.06 -8.71 3.14
N ILE A 37 3.47 -7.48 2.82
CA ILE A 37 3.80 -7.09 1.45
C ILE A 37 5.03 -7.89 0.97
N SER A 38 6.10 -7.96 1.77
CA SER A 38 7.29 -8.74 1.43
C SER A 38 6.97 -10.22 1.21
N GLU A 39 6.19 -10.84 2.09
CA GLU A 39 5.76 -12.24 1.94
C GLU A 39 4.93 -12.44 0.65
N ALA A 40 4.09 -11.47 0.28
CA ALA A 40 3.32 -11.53 -0.96
C ALA A 40 4.20 -11.37 -2.20
N GLU A 41 5.18 -10.47 -2.17
CA GLU A 41 6.17 -10.27 -3.24
C GLU A 41 7.03 -11.52 -3.44
N GLU A 42 7.52 -12.13 -2.36
CA GLU A 42 8.27 -13.40 -2.40
C GLU A 42 7.43 -14.53 -3.01
N LYS A 43 6.16 -14.66 -2.58
CA LYS A 43 5.25 -15.67 -3.14
C LYS A 43 5.01 -15.42 -4.63
N TYR A 44 4.83 -14.17 -5.04
CA TYR A 44 4.68 -13.81 -6.45
C TYR A 44 5.91 -14.21 -7.25
N GLU A 45 7.12 -13.93 -6.76
CA GLU A 45 8.35 -14.32 -7.44
C GLU A 45 8.48 -15.83 -7.59
N CYS A 46 8.19 -16.59 -6.54
CA CYS A 46 8.20 -18.05 -6.58
C CYS A 46 7.24 -18.58 -7.64
N LEU A 47 6.02 -18.04 -7.70
CA LEU A 47 5.03 -18.42 -8.71
C LEU A 47 5.51 -18.06 -10.12
N LEU A 48 6.05 -16.86 -10.31
CA LEU A 48 6.55 -16.40 -11.61
C LEU A 48 7.73 -17.26 -12.13
N LYS A 49 8.59 -17.72 -11.22
CA LYS A 49 9.70 -18.65 -11.52
C LYS A 49 9.23 -20.08 -11.81
N SER A 50 8.08 -20.48 -11.26
CA SER A 50 7.49 -21.81 -11.48
C SER A 50 6.67 -21.94 -12.77
N LEU A 51 6.32 -20.81 -13.41
CA LEU A 51 5.59 -20.80 -14.67
C LEU A 51 6.47 -21.32 -15.82
N ASP A 52 5.80 -21.82 -16.87
CA ASP A 52 6.45 -22.08 -18.14
C ASP A 52 7.27 -20.83 -18.60
N PRO A 53 8.52 -20.99 -19.05
CA PRO A 53 9.39 -19.87 -19.37
C PRO A 53 8.81 -18.90 -20.41
N HIS A 54 8.07 -19.41 -21.39
CA HIS A 54 7.44 -18.57 -22.43
C HIS A 54 6.25 -17.80 -21.85
N LEU A 55 5.44 -18.42 -20.99
CA LEU A 55 4.38 -17.72 -20.25
C LEU A 55 4.92 -16.66 -19.30
N SER A 56 5.97 -16.99 -18.53
CA SER A 56 6.62 -16.06 -17.60
C SER A 56 7.15 -14.82 -18.32
N LEU A 57 7.86 -15.02 -19.45
CA LEU A 57 8.37 -13.93 -20.27
C LEU A 57 7.25 -13.04 -20.84
N ASN A 58 6.20 -13.64 -21.39
CA ASN A 58 5.09 -12.89 -21.97
C ASN A 58 4.33 -12.08 -20.92
N TYR A 59 4.13 -12.66 -19.73
CA TYR A 59 3.50 -11.95 -18.63
C TYR A 59 4.33 -10.75 -18.17
N GLN A 60 5.65 -10.92 -17.97
CA GLN A 60 6.54 -9.82 -17.57
C GLN A 60 6.56 -8.68 -18.60
N LYS A 61 6.54 -9.01 -19.92
CA LYS A 61 6.44 -8.00 -20.98
C LYS A 61 5.17 -7.15 -20.85
N ARG A 62 4.02 -7.80 -20.64
CA ARG A 62 2.75 -7.09 -20.42
C ARG A 62 2.79 -6.21 -19.18
N CYS A 63 3.43 -6.67 -18.09
CA CYS A 63 3.62 -5.85 -16.90
C CYS A 63 4.46 -4.60 -17.21
N ALA A 64 5.55 -4.73 -17.97
CA ALA A 64 6.39 -3.61 -18.37
C ALA A 64 5.66 -2.61 -19.28
N GLU A 65 4.86 -3.11 -20.23
CA GLU A 65 4.02 -2.28 -21.11
C GLU A 65 3.00 -1.48 -20.29
N ALA A 66 2.27 -2.13 -19.39
CA ALA A 66 1.29 -1.46 -18.52
C ALA A 66 1.94 -0.43 -17.58
N ALA A 67 3.14 -0.71 -17.04
CA ALA A 67 3.88 0.23 -16.21
C ALA A 67 4.29 1.48 -17.01
N LYS A 68 4.72 1.30 -18.26
CA LYS A 68 5.07 2.38 -19.18
C LYS A 68 3.86 3.23 -19.55
N GLU A 69 2.71 2.63 -19.82
CA GLU A 69 1.44 3.34 -20.07
C GLU A 69 1.03 4.20 -18.86
N GLY A 70 1.27 3.69 -17.64
CA GLY A 70 1.01 4.41 -16.39
C GLY A 70 2.05 5.47 -16.01
N GLY A 71 3.07 5.71 -16.85
CA GLY A 71 4.11 6.73 -16.62
C GLY A 71 5.06 6.43 -15.44
N LYS A 72 5.06 5.21 -14.90
CA LYS A 72 5.93 4.82 -13.79
C LYS A 72 7.21 4.17 -14.31
N VAL A 73 8.35 4.78 -13.98
CA VAL A 73 9.67 4.17 -14.13
C VAL A 73 10.23 3.97 -12.73
N SER A 74 10.00 2.80 -12.14
CA SER A 74 10.65 2.41 -10.89
C SER A 74 11.81 1.46 -11.16
N GLU A 75 12.91 1.63 -10.42
CA GLU A 75 14.06 0.72 -10.49
C GLU A 75 13.72 -0.67 -9.92
N HIS A 76 12.78 -0.73 -8.98
CA HIS A 76 12.26 -1.98 -8.41
C HIS A 76 11.02 -2.48 -9.16
N GLN A 77 10.91 -3.79 -9.42
CA GLN A 77 9.81 -4.35 -10.24
C GLN A 77 8.43 -4.12 -9.61
N PHE A 78 8.35 -4.08 -8.28
CA PHE A 78 7.11 -3.81 -7.54
C PHE A 78 6.95 -2.34 -7.15
N GLY A 79 7.90 -1.49 -7.55
CA GLY A 79 8.00 -0.12 -7.08
C GLY A 79 8.49 -0.02 -5.64
N THR A 80 8.38 1.19 -5.09
CA THR A 80 8.73 1.52 -3.71
C THR A 80 7.48 1.84 -2.92
N TRP A 81 7.25 1.11 -1.83
CA TRP A 81 6.15 1.38 -0.91
C TRP A 81 6.52 2.52 0.04
N THR A 82 5.73 3.58 0.07
CA THR A 82 5.84 4.66 1.05
C THR A 82 4.64 4.63 1.98
N PHE A 83 4.88 4.32 3.26
CA PHE A 83 3.81 4.38 4.24
C PHE A 83 3.56 5.83 4.65
N PRO A 84 2.29 6.29 4.60
CA PRO A 84 1.94 7.60 5.13
C PRO A 84 2.04 7.62 6.65
N THR A 85 2.13 8.83 7.23
CA THR A 85 2.13 9.01 8.67
C THR A 85 0.87 8.41 9.31
N VAL A 86 1.07 7.56 10.30
CA VAL A 86 0.00 6.89 11.02
C VAL A 86 -0.79 7.88 11.88
N ILE A 87 -2.11 7.88 11.72
CA ILE A 87 -3.04 8.56 12.64
C ILE A 87 -3.30 7.60 13.80
N GLN A 88 -2.82 7.97 15.00
CA GLN A 88 -2.94 7.11 16.19
C GLN A 88 -4.37 7.02 16.71
N ASP A 89 -5.08 8.14 16.71
CA ASP A 89 -6.46 8.23 17.17
C ASP A 89 -7.30 8.94 16.10
N GLU A 90 -8.07 8.13 15.37
CA GLU A 90 -8.94 8.62 14.30
C GLU A 90 -10.13 9.43 14.82
N GLU A 91 -10.63 9.15 16.03
CA GLU A 91 -11.75 9.88 16.60
C GLU A 91 -11.32 11.28 17.01
N LEU A 92 -10.20 11.39 17.73
CA LEU A 92 -9.58 12.68 18.03
C LEU A 92 -9.19 13.43 16.75
N TYR A 93 -8.71 12.73 15.71
CA TYR A 93 -8.39 13.34 14.43
C TYR A 93 -9.64 13.94 13.76
N ARG A 94 -10.76 13.19 13.71
CA ARG A 94 -12.05 13.69 13.18
C ARG A 94 -12.60 14.85 14.00
N LEU A 95 -12.44 14.83 15.33
CA LEU A 95 -12.92 15.91 16.21
C LEU A 95 -12.12 17.20 16.03
N LYS A 96 -10.79 17.12 15.97
CA LYS A 96 -9.91 18.28 15.70
C LYS A 96 -10.27 18.97 14.39
N LEU A 97 -10.53 18.19 13.34
CA LEU A 97 -10.89 18.80 12.05
C LEU A 97 -12.26 19.49 12.11
N LYS A 98 -13.22 18.96 12.87
CA LYS A 98 -14.54 19.58 13.05
C LYS A 98 -14.45 20.89 13.83
N SER A 99 -13.56 20.99 14.82
CA SER A 99 -13.34 22.24 15.57
C SER A 99 -12.63 23.30 14.74
N ASP A 100 -11.75 22.91 13.81
CA ASP A 100 -11.03 23.86 12.94
C ASP A 100 -11.92 24.43 11.82
N ILE A 101 -13.11 23.86 11.59
CA ILE A 101 -14.10 24.28 10.59
C ILE A 101 -15.23 25.11 11.23
N SER A 102 -15.35 25.14 12.56
CA SER A 102 -16.30 25.99 13.31
C SER A 102 -15.71 27.34 13.68
#